data_AF-A0A3M1AQ13-F1
#
_entry.id   AF-A0A3M1AQ13-F1
#
_cell.length_a   1.000
_cell.length_b   1.000
_cell.length_c   1.000
_cell.angle_alpha   90.00
_cell.angle_beta   90.00
_cell.angle_gamma   90.00
#
_symmetry.space_group_name_H-M   'P 1'
#
loop_
_entity.id
_entity.type
_entity.pdbx_description
1 polymer ?
#
loop_
_entity_poly.entity_id
_entity_poly.type
_entity_poly.pdbx_seq_one_letter_code
_entity_poly.pdbx_strand_id
1 'polypeptide(L)'
;MAEPMFKGLTPGHAQGYLLGGCLSLLSSILGTSFCPDFRGAVLFFEDVGEEPYRIDQYLAHLKNAGVLEHVVGIISGKFKDCEPKNDSPSLSLEETLKDYFIPLNKPTIQNFDYGHGDIKYTLPLGIKVGMDSSLDKIELLEAAVAD
;
A
#
# COMPACT_ATOMS: atom_id res chain seq x y z
N MET A 1 -23.85 -11.06 -2.45
CA MET A 1 -23.40 -9.77 -3.01
C MET A 1 -21.92 -9.93 -3.27
N ALA A 2 -21.41 -9.54 -4.44
CA ALA A 2 -19.97 -9.60 -4.69
C ALA A 2 -19.27 -8.67 -3.69
N GLU A 3 -18.20 -9.14 -3.05
CA GLU A 3 -17.37 -8.26 -2.23
C GLU A 3 -16.78 -7.16 -3.12
N PRO A 4 -16.74 -5.90 -2.64
CA PRO A 4 -16.15 -4.82 -3.42
C PRO A 4 -14.68 -5.13 -3.73
N MET A 5 -14.29 -4.90 -4.98
CA MET A 5 -12.94 -5.18 -5.50
C MET A 5 -11.82 -4.48 -4.72
N PHE A 6 -12.14 -3.39 -4.03
CA PHE A 6 -11.31 -2.68 -3.04
C PHE A 6 -12.21 -1.67 -2.30
N LYS A 7 -11.75 -1.13 -1.18
CA LYS A 7 -12.54 -0.21 -0.34
C LYS A 7 -11.70 0.91 0.25
N GLY A 8 -12.23 2.12 0.24
CA GLY A 8 -11.72 3.26 0.98
C GLY A 8 -11.72 3.03 2.49
N LEU A 9 -10.57 3.20 3.13
CA LEU A 9 -10.43 3.22 4.58
C LEU A 9 -10.56 4.63 5.13
N THR A 10 -9.80 5.57 4.54
CA THR A 10 -9.81 6.99 4.89
C THR A 10 -10.18 7.76 3.62
N PRO A 11 -11.31 8.48 3.60
CA PRO A 11 -11.79 9.17 2.39
C PRO A 11 -10.91 10.38 2.04
N GLY A 12 -10.82 10.67 0.75
CA GLY A 12 -10.14 11.84 0.22
C GLY A 12 -9.56 11.62 -1.17
N HIS A 13 -8.90 12.66 -1.68
CA HIS A 13 -8.30 12.67 -3.01
C HIS A 13 -6.80 12.95 -2.93
N ALA A 14 -6.02 12.24 -3.74
CA ALA A 14 -4.58 12.46 -3.86
C ALA A 14 -4.11 12.26 -5.30
N GLN A 15 -3.05 12.97 -5.67
CA GLN A 15 -2.31 12.78 -6.91
C GLN A 15 -0.81 12.78 -6.62
N GLY A 16 -0.08 11.86 -7.24
CA GLY A 16 1.35 11.71 -7.04
C GLY A 16 1.94 10.65 -7.97
N TYR A 17 3.25 10.47 -7.93
CA TYR A 17 3.89 9.36 -8.61
C TYR A 17 3.56 8.04 -7.91
N LEU A 18 3.19 7.02 -8.68
CA LEU A 18 2.93 5.68 -8.17
C LEU A 18 4.26 4.99 -7.85
N LEU A 19 4.56 4.83 -6.57
CA LEU A 19 5.78 4.18 -6.07
C LEU A 19 5.43 3.12 -5.04
N GLY A 20 6.14 2.00 -5.03
CA GLY A 20 5.73 0.89 -4.19
C GLY A 20 6.15 -0.50 -4.69
N GLY A 21 5.43 -1.53 -4.25
CA GLY A 21 5.69 -2.93 -4.58
C GLY A 21 5.51 -3.86 -3.39
N CYS A 22 6.36 -4.88 -3.26
CA CYS A 22 6.33 -5.80 -2.12
C CYS A 22 6.82 -5.09 -0.84
N LEU A 23 6.02 -5.10 0.24
CA LEU A 23 6.27 -4.32 1.45
C LEU A 23 7.60 -4.69 2.14
N SER A 24 7.87 -5.98 2.29
CA SER A 24 9.13 -6.49 2.85
C SER A 24 10.34 -6.03 2.04
N LEU A 25 10.23 -6.02 0.70
CA LEU A 25 11.30 -5.52 -0.18
C LEU A 25 11.48 -4.01 -0.07
N LEU A 26 10.38 -3.24 -0.03
CA LEU A 26 10.44 -1.79 0.20
C LEU A 26 11.15 -1.47 1.52
N SER A 27 10.80 -2.18 2.59
CA SER A 27 11.45 -2.04 3.90
C SER A 27 12.95 -2.37 3.83
N SER A 28 13.33 -3.39 3.07
CA SER A 28 14.74 -3.84 2.95
C SER A 28 15.66 -2.86 2.23
N ILE A 29 15.11 -2.02 1.33
CA ILE A 29 15.91 -1.06 0.54
C ILE A 29 15.97 0.33 1.16
N LEU A 30 15.23 0.60 2.24
CA LEU A 30 15.27 1.89 2.93
C LEU A 30 16.69 2.25 3.38
N GLY A 31 17.08 3.51 3.13
CA GLY A 31 18.42 4.01 3.45
C GLY A 31 19.52 3.59 2.46
N THR A 32 19.20 2.80 1.43
CA THR A 32 20.15 2.45 0.35
C THR A 32 20.06 3.43 -0.82
N SER A 33 21.04 3.41 -1.72
CA SER A 33 21.00 4.17 -2.98
C SER A 33 19.89 3.73 -3.95
N PHE A 34 19.21 2.62 -3.66
CA PHE A 34 18.09 2.11 -4.47
C PHE A 34 16.73 2.57 -3.94
N CYS A 35 16.68 3.21 -2.76
CA CYS A 35 15.43 3.75 -2.21
C CYS A 35 14.98 4.96 -3.04
N PRO A 36 13.77 4.93 -3.64
CA PRO A 36 13.23 6.10 -4.32
C PRO A 36 12.83 7.18 -3.32
N ASP A 37 12.62 8.39 -3.80
CA ASP A 37 12.05 9.49 -3.01
C ASP A 37 10.52 9.35 -2.98
N PHE A 38 9.97 9.04 -1.80
CA PHE A 38 8.53 8.87 -1.60
C PHE A 38 7.78 10.18 -1.30
N ARG A 39 8.47 11.33 -1.23
CA ARG A 39 7.82 12.62 -0.95
C ARG A 39 6.82 12.97 -2.05
N GLY A 40 5.56 13.16 -1.65
CA GLY A 40 4.49 13.47 -2.60
C GLY A 40 4.01 12.27 -3.43
N ALA A 41 4.46 11.05 -3.12
CA ALA A 41 4.10 9.85 -3.87
C ALA A 41 2.74 9.28 -3.41
N VAL A 42 2.08 8.57 -4.33
CA VAL A 42 1.03 7.60 -3.98
C VAL A 42 1.72 6.27 -3.75
N LEU A 43 1.79 5.85 -2.49
CA LEU A 43 2.44 4.63 -2.08
C LEU A 43 1.50 3.44 -2.28
N PHE A 44 1.97 2.38 -2.92
CA PHE A 44 1.23 1.12 -3.00
C PHE A 44 2.07 -0.05 -2.48
N PHE A 45 1.48 -0.97 -1.71
CA PHE A 45 2.19 -2.19 -1.28
C PHE A 45 1.29 -3.39 -1.00
N GLU A 46 1.88 -4.57 -1.17
CA GLU A 46 1.31 -5.90 -0.87
C GLU A 46 2.42 -6.80 -0.32
N ASP A 47 2.06 -7.96 0.21
CA ASP A 47 3.04 -8.98 0.60
C ASP A 47 2.41 -10.38 0.63
N VAL A 48 3.25 -11.41 0.72
CA VAL A 48 2.84 -12.82 0.73
C VAL A 48 3.50 -13.60 1.84
N GLY A 49 2.70 -14.30 2.64
CA GLY A 49 3.18 -15.25 3.64
C GLY A 49 3.79 -14.60 4.88
N GLU A 50 3.69 -13.28 5.01
CA GLU A 50 4.21 -12.49 6.11
C GLU A 50 3.16 -12.38 7.22
N GLU A 51 3.45 -12.89 8.42
CA GLU A 51 2.54 -12.77 9.56
C GLU A 51 2.39 -11.31 10.02
N PRO A 52 1.29 -10.92 10.69
CA PRO A 52 1.02 -9.53 11.04
C PRO A 52 2.13 -8.82 11.81
N TYR A 53 2.86 -9.53 12.68
CA TYR A 53 4.01 -8.94 13.41
C TYR A 53 5.16 -8.52 12.48
N ARG A 54 5.36 -9.20 11.34
CA ARG A 54 6.37 -8.81 10.34
C ARG A 54 5.89 -7.61 9.54
N ILE A 55 4.60 -7.60 9.17
CA ILE A 55 3.96 -6.44 8.53
C ILE A 55 4.06 -5.20 9.42
N ASP A 56 3.78 -5.33 10.72
CA ASP A 56 3.98 -4.29 11.73
C ASP A 56 5.43 -3.79 11.73
N GLN A 57 6.40 -4.70 11.79
CA GLN A 57 7.82 -4.35 11.73
C GLN A 57 8.17 -3.53 10.46
N TYR A 58 7.65 -3.92 9.30
CA TYR A 58 7.92 -3.21 8.04
C TYR A 58 7.29 -1.82 8.04
N LEU A 59 6.02 -1.70 8.46
CA LEU A 59 5.33 -0.41 8.55
C LEU A 59 5.96 0.52 9.59
N ALA A 60 6.39 -0.03 10.73
CA ALA A 60 7.16 0.69 11.74
C ALA A 60 8.47 1.24 11.15
N HIS A 61 9.18 0.44 10.35
CA HIS A 61 10.41 0.88 9.70
C HIS A 61 10.15 2.02 8.70
N LEU A 62 9.13 1.89 7.84
CA LEU A 62 8.73 2.95 6.91
C LEU A 62 8.33 4.24 7.63
N LYS A 63 7.56 4.13 8.71
CA LYS A 63 7.16 5.26 9.57
C LYS A 63 8.38 5.94 10.20
N ASN A 64 9.26 5.18 10.84
CA ASN A 64 10.45 5.72 11.49
C ASN A 64 11.45 6.33 10.49
N ALA A 65 11.43 5.89 9.24
CA ALA A 65 12.19 6.49 8.14
C ALA A 65 11.53 7.74 7.52
N GLY A 66 10.33 8.13 7.98
CA GLY A 66 9.59 9.31 7.48
C GLY A 66 8.79 9.06 6.19
N VAL A 67 8.74 7.82 5.68
CA VAL A 67 8.09 7.51 4.40
C VAL A 67 6.58 7.74 4.49
N LEU A 68 5.94 7.22 5.53
CA LEU A 68 4.48 7.28 5.67
C LEU A 68 3.99 8.71 5.89
N GLU A 69 4.79 9.57 6.51
CA GLU A 69 4.50 10.98 6.73
C GLU A 69 4.52 11.78 5.41
N HIS A 70 5.37 11.38 4.46
CA HIS A 70 5.66 12.13 3.25
C HIS A 70 4.85 11.73 2.01
N VAL A 71 4.22 10.55 2.01
CA VAL A 71 3.32 10.12 0.93
C VAL A 71 2.01 10.90 0.97
N VAL A 72 1.32 11.05 -0.17
CA VAL A 72 0.05 11.79 -0.25
C VAL A 72 -1.18 10.89 -0.29
N GLY A 73 -0.99 9.61 -0.59
CA GLY A 73 -2.05 8.60 -0.60
C GLY A 73 -1.49 7.19 -0.51
N ILE A 74 -2.32 6.23 -0.08
CA ILE A 74 -1.94 4.85 0.17
C ILE A 74 -2.89 3.90 -0.57
N ILE A 75 -2.32 2.94 -1.30
CA ILE A 75 -3.05 1.84 -1.93
C ILE A 75 -2.49 0.52 -1.37
N SER A 76 -3.18 -0.02 -0.39
CA SER A 76 -2.89 -1.36 0.13
C SER A 76 -3.49 -2.41 -0.80
N GLY A 77 -2.65 -3.29 -1.32
CA GLY A 77 -3.07 -4.45 -2.08
C GLY A 77 -3.68 -5.53 -1.21
N LYS A 78 -4.02 -6.66 -1.83
CA LYS A 78 -4.36 -7.89 -1.12
C LYS A 78 -3.09 -8.54 -0.60
N PHE A 79 -3.02 -8.69 0.71
CA PHE A 79 -1.99 -9.51 1.35
C PHE A 79 -2.42 -10.97 1.31
N LYS A 80 -1.53 -11.84 0.82
CA LYS A 80 -1.86 -13.26 0.63
C LYS A 80 -1.20 -14.10 1.71
N ASP A 81 -1.96 -14.95 2.38
CA ASP A 81 -1.45 -15.87 3.42
C ASP A 81 -0.71 -15.12 4.55
N CYS A 82 -1.17 -13.90 4.87
CA CYS A 82 -0.57 -13.01 5.87
C CYS A 82 -1.33 -12.95 7.21
N GLU A 83 -2.18 -13.95 7.46
CA GLU A 83 -2.88 -14.10 8.74
C GLU A 83 -1.95 -14.70 9.81
N PRO A 84 -2.25 -14.53 11.12
CA PRO A 84 -1.53 -15.22 12.18
C PRO A 84 -1.53 -16.74 11.95
N LYS A 85 -0.36 -17.38 12.03
CA LYS A 85 -0.24 -18.83 11.75
C LYS A 85 -0.39 -19.70 12.97
N ASN A 86 -0.27 -19.13 14.16
CA ASN A 86 -0.29 -19.84 15.44
C ASN A 86 -1.26 -19.17 16.42
N ASP A 87 -1.73 -19.93 17.42
CA ASP A 87 -2.65 -19.45 18.48
C ASP A 87 -2.01 -18.50 19.51
N SER A 88 -0.83 -17.94 19.21
CA SER A 88 -0.23 -16.93 20.08
C SER A 88 -1.00 -15.61 19.96
N PRO A 89 -1.17 -14.84 21.04
CA PRO A 89 -1.81 -13.53 20.96
C PRO A 89 -1.12 -12.65 19.92
N SER A 90 -1.85 -12.27 18.88
CA SER A 90 -1.40 -11.41 17.78
C SER A 90 -2.57 -10.54 17.34
N LEU A 91 -2.25 -9.34 16.85
CA LEU A 91 -3.20 -8.60 16.04
C LEU A 91 -3.50 -9.37 14.74
N SER A 92 -4.70 -9.18 14.22
CA SER A 92 -5.03 -9.51 12.84
C SER A 92 -4.31 -8.56 11.87
N LEU A 93 -4.18 -8.97 10.61
CA LEU A 93 -3.66 -8.10 9.57
C LEU A 93 -4.45 -6.79 9.47
N GLU A 94 -5.79 -6.87 9.54
CA GLU A 94 -6.66 -5.70 9.44
C GLU A 94 -6.41 -4.70 10.58
N GLU A 95 -6.27 -5.19 11.82
CA GLU A 95 -5.92 -4.36 12.98
C GLU A 95 -4.54 -3.72 12.80
N THR A 96 -3.53 -4.50 12.39
CA THR A 96 -2.19 -3.98 12.12
C THR A 96 -2.22 -2.86 11.08
N LEU A 97 -2.88 -3.05 9.94
CA LEU A 97 -2.96 -2.00 8.90
C LEU A 97 -3.68 -0.74 9.40
N LYS A 98 -4.76 -0.90 10.16
CA LYS A 98 -5.53 0.24 10.70
C LYS A 98 -4.75 1.07 11.71
N ASP A 99 -3.92 0.44 12.54
CA ASP A 99 -3.07 1.12 13.52
C ASP A 99 -2.10 2.11 12.86
N TYR A 100 -1.69 1.86 11.62
CA TYR A 100 -0.86 2.79 10.85
C TYR A 100 -1.68 3.77 10.03
N PHE A 101 -2.71 3.33 9.31
CA PHE A 101 -3.35 4.19 8.31
C PHE A 101 -4.39 5.15 8.86
N ILE A 102 -5.14 4.76 9.91
CA ILE A 102 -6.15 5.65 10.49
C ILE A 102 -5.48 6.92 11.08
N PRO A 103 -4.40 6.82 11.88
CA PRO A 103 -3.75 8.01 12.43
C PRO A 103 -3.07 8.91 11.39
N LEU A 104 -2.67 8.36 10.23
CA LEU A 104 -2.07 9.17 9.15
C LEU A 104 -3.08 10.14 8.52
N ASN A 105 -4.37 9.83 8.58
CA ASN A 105 -5.46 10.64 8.00
C ASN A 105 -5.20 11.04 6.53
N LYS A 106 -4.67 10.10 5.73
CA LYS A 106 -4.37 10.26 4.30
C LYS A 106 -5.34 9.40 3.47
N PRO A 107 -5.70 9.82 2.24
CA PRO A 107 -6.52 9.02 1.33
C PRO A 107 -5.97 7.59 1.21
N THR A 108 -6.76 6.60 1.59
CA THR A 108 -6.32 5.21 1.66
C THR A 108 -7.34 4.28 1.03
N ILE A 109 -6.90 3.47 0.06
CA ILE A 109 -7.65 2.36 -0.55
C ILE A 109 -7.04 1.04 -0.08
N GLN A 110 -7.87 0.06 0.30
CA GLN A 110 -7.44 -1.26 0.73
C GLN A 110 -8.01 -2.37 -0.16
N ASN A 111 -7.34 -3.53 -0.14
CA ASN A 111 -7.70 -4.74 -0.88
C ASN A 111 -7.63 -4.60 -2.40
N PHE A 112 -6.78 -3.70 -2.92
CA PHE A 112 -6.63 -3.51 -4.36
C PHE A 112 -6.05 -4.77 -5.04
N ASP A 113 -6.65 -5.16 -6.17
CA ASP A 113 -6.35 -6.39 -6.91
C ASP A 113 -5.06 -6.29 -7.75
N TYR A 114 -3.90 -6.44 -7.11
CA TYR A 114 -2.63 -6.62 -7.80
C TYR A 114 -1.72 -7.57 -7.03
N GLY A 115 -0.74 -8.14 -7.72
CA GLY A 115 0.20 -9.09 -7.11
C GLY A 115 -0.32 -10.54 -7.13
N HIS A 116 -0.45 -11.15 -5.95
CA HIS A 116 -0.51 -12.62 -5.81
C HIS A 116 -1.92 -13.22 -5.75
N GLY A 117 -2.95 -12.40 -5.97
CA GLY A 117 -4.34 -12.83 -6.12
C GLY A 117 -4.66 -13.42 -7.51
N ASP A 118 -5.93 -13.75 -7.72
CA ASP A 118 -6.44 -14.30 -8.99
C ASP A 118 -6.48 -13.23 -10.09
N ILE A 119 -6.77 -11.98 -9.70
CA ILE A 119 -6.72 -10.81 -10.59
C ILE A 119 -5.36 -10.12 -10.40
N LYS A 120 -4.68 -9.84 -11.51
CA LYS A 120 -3.35 -9.23 -11.53
C LYS A 120 -3.34 -8.00 -12.41
N TYR A 121 -3.75 -6.85 -11.87
CA TYR A 121 -3.56 -5.60 -12.58
C TYR A 121 -2.07 -5.31 -12.76
N THR A 122 -1.70 -4.83 -13.95
CA THR A 122 -0.35 -4.35 -14.24
C THR A 122 -0.27 -2.88 -13.83
N LEU A 123 0.68 -2.56 -12.94
CA LEU A 123 0.86 -1.20 -12.43
C LEU A 123 2.14 -0.58 -13.00
N PRO A 124 2.05 0.52 -13.76
CA PRO A 124 3.21 1.25 -14.24
C PRO A 124 3.85 2.06 -13.11
N LEU A 125 5.10 1.73 -12.77
CA LEU A 125 5.82 2.40 -11.70
C LEU A 125 6.40 3.74 -12.17
N GLY A 126 6.36 4.74 -11.29
CA GLY A 126 7.00 6.02 -11.54
C GLY A 126 6.19 6.98 -12.42
N ILE A 127 4.94 6.64 -12.76
CA ILE A 127 4.03 7.56 -13.45
C ILE A 127 3.05 8.22 -12.49
N LYS A 128 2.48 9.36 -12.88
CA LYS A 128 1.44 10.05 -12.12
C LYS A 128 0.13 9.28 -12.12
N VAL A 129 -0.43 9.14 -10.92
CA VAL A 129 -1.75 8.57 -10.69
C VAL A 129 -2.58 9.51 -9.84
N GLY A 130 -3.90 9.46 -10.05
CA GLY A 130 -4.89 10.04 -9.18
C GLY A 130 -5.64 8.95 -8.43
N MET A 131 -6.01 9.20 -7.18
CA MET A 131 -6.88 8.32 -6.41
C MET A 131 -7.96 9.12 -5.69
N ASP A 132 -9.15 8.53 -5.62
CA ASP A 132 -10.27 9.00 -4.80
C ASP A 132 -10.77 7.81 -3.98
N SER A 133 -10.40 7.78 -2.69
CA SER A 133 -10.81 6.72 -1.76
C SER A 133 -12.26 6.87 -1.30
N SER A 134 -12.94 7.96 -1.65
CA SER A 134 -14.38 8.14 -1.39
C SER A 134 -15.22 7.49 -2.49
N LEU A 135 -14.65 7.31 -3.67
CA LEU A 135 -15.30 6.75 -4.85
C LEU A 135 -14.73 5.38 -5.25
N ASP A 136 -13.81 4.84 -4.46
CA ASP A 136 -13.05 3.63 -4.81
C ASP A 136 -12.50 3.72 -6.25
N LYS A 137 -11.70 4.76 -6.51
CA LYS A 137 -11.18 5.04 -7.86
C LYS A 137 -9.68 5.29 -7.88
N ILE A 138 -8.99 4.71 -8.87
CA ILE A 138 -7.59 4.96 -9.21
C ILE A 138 -7.51 5.22 -10.72
N GLU A 139 -6.78 6.26 -11.13
CA GLU A 139 -6.62 6.67 -12.53
C GLU A 139 -5.15 6.89 -12.86
N LEU A 140 -4.72 6.39 -14.03
CA LEU A 140 -3.44 6.77 -14.62
C LEU A 140 -3.60 8.14 -15.27
N LEU A 141 -2.72 9.09 -14.92
CA LEU A 141 -2.80 10.47 -15.40
C LEU A 141 -1.86 10.76 -16.58
N GLU A 142 -1.03 9.78 -16.95
CA GLU A 142 -0.11 9.86 -18.08
C GLU A 142 0.13 8.47 -18.68
N ALA A 143 0.69 8.45 -19.90
CA ALA A 143 0.98 7.20 -20.61
C ALA A 143 2.16 6.46 -19.97
N ALA A 144 2.06 5.14 -19.85
CA ALA A 144 3.11 4.29 -19.29
C ALA A 144 4.17 3.87 -20.34
N VAL A 145 3.86 4.03 -21.62
CA VAL A 145 4.71 3.64 -22.75
C VAL A 145 4.70 4.76 -23.78
N ALA A 146 5.80 4.88 -24.54
CA ALA A 146 5.84 5.74 -25.71
C ALA A 146 5.00 5.16 -26.85
N ASP A 147 4.57 6.04 -27.76
CA ASP A 147 3.86 5.67 -29.00
C ASP A 147 4.74 4.90 -30.00
#